data_AF-A0A9E4IGE4-F1
#
_entry.id   AF-A0A9E4IGE4-F1
#
_cell.length_a   1.000
_cell.length_b   1.000
_cell.length_c   1.000
_cell.angle_alpha   90.00
_cell.angle_beta   90.00
_cell.angle_gamma   90.00
#
_symmetry.space_group_name_H-M   'P 1'
#
loop_
_entity.id
_entity.type
_entity.pdbx_description
1 polymer ?
#
loop_
_entity_poly.entity_id
_entity_poly.type
_entity_poly.pdbx_seq_one_letter_code
_entity_poly.pdbx_strand_id
1 'polypeptide(L)'
;MARSGSFAENREYIRQVRSGVGILDIAGFSRYEVTGPDAAAWLDRLFAGALPAPGRIKLAPTLGHDGRLKGDLTLFNRGDGTWWIVGSYYLRQRHEEAGPPSKWKPPMRISALLRGSRRTPRPPPPV
;
A
#
# COMPACT_ATOMS: atom_id res chain seq x y z
N MET A 1 29.79 16.27 11.38
CA MET A 1 28.44 15.71 11.63
C MET A 1 28.58 14.54 12.59
N ALA A 2 28.05 14.63 13.80
CA ALA A 2 28.06 13.51 14.75
C ALA A 2 26.97 12.50 14.39
N ARG A 3 27.22 11.20 14.64
CA ARG A 3 26.21 10.15 14.44
C ARG A 3 25.23 10.13 15.61
N SER A 4 23.97 9.80 15.32
CA SER A 4 22.96 9.61 16.37
C SER A 4 23.32 8.42 17.27
N GLY A 5 22.82 8.44 18.51
CA GLY A 5 23.06 7.38 19.49
C GLY A 5 22.65 5.99 18.99
N SER A 6 21.61 5.91 18.15
CA SER A 6 21.07 4.65 17.62
C SER A 6 21.94 3.95 16.55
N PHE A 7 23.12 4.49 16.24
CA PHE A 7 23.93 3.99 15.13
C PHE A 7 24.50 2.59 15.39
N ALA A 8 24.85 2.29 16.64
CA ALA A 8 25.40 1.00 17.02
C ALA A 8 24.34 -0.11 16.93
N GLU A 9 23.14 0.13 17.46
CA GLU A 9 22.01 -0.81 17.42
C GLU A 9 21.56 -1.06 15.98
N ASN A 10 21.45 -0.01 15.16
CA ASN A 10 21.10 -0.14 13.74
C ASN A 10 22.13 -0.97 12.98
N ARG A 11 23.44 -0.77 13.26
CA ARG A 11 24.50 -1.53 12.60
C ARG A 11 24.38 -3.02 12.91
N GLU A 12 24.11 -3.36 14.17
CA GLU A 12 23.96 -4.75 14.60
C GLU A 12 22.71 -5.39 13.96
N TYR A 13 21.56 -4.71 14.02
CA TYR A 13 20.34 -5.17 13.35
C TYR A 13 20.56 -5.41 11.84
N ILE A 14 21.22 -4.48 11.15
CA ILE A 14 21.55 -4.63 9.73
C ILE A 14 22.44 -5.85 9.49
N ARG A 15 23.45 -6.11 10.33
CA ARG A 15 24.27 -7.33 10.18
C ARG A 15 23.41 -8.58 10.33
N GLN A 16 22.59 -8.66 11.38
CA GLN A 16 21.75 -9.82 11.65
C GLN A 16 20.77 -10.12 10.50
N VAL A 17 20.12 -9.10 9.94
CA VAL A 17 19.22 -9.28 8.78
C VAL A 17 19.99 -9.69 7.52
N ARG A 18 21.20 -9.15 7.31
CA ARG A 18 22.01 -9.49 6.12
C ARG A 18 22.60 -10.89 6.17
N SER A 19 22.91 -11.41 7.36
CA SER A 19 23.51 -12.73 7.54
C SER A 19 22.55 -13.79 8.10
N GLY A 20 21.27 -13.46 8.24
CA GLY A 20 20.27 -14.30 8.89
C GLY A 20 18.86 -14.01 8.38
N VAL A 21 17.89 -14.01 9.28
CA VAL A 21 16.47 -13.77 8.97
C VAL A 21 15.96 -12.60 9.81
N GLY A 22 15.34 -11.63 9.15
CA GLY A 22 14.66 -10.51 9.80
C GLY A 22 13.14 -10.66 9.71
N ILE A 23 12.44 -10.25 10.77
CA ILE A 23 11.00 -10.09 10.78
C ILE A 23 10.70 -8.60 10.94
N LEU A 24 9.80 -8.07 10.10
CA LEU A 24 9.34 -6.70 10.15
C LEU A 24 7.81 -6.68 10.13
N ASP A 25 7.19 -5.96 11.06
CA ASP A 25 5.78 -5.67 10.98
C ASP A 25 5.51 -4.58 9.93
N ILE A 26 4.75 -4.95 8.90
CA ILE A 26 4.30 -4.06 7.82
C ILE A 26 2.78 -3.90 7.79
N ALA A 27 2.09 -4.26 8.87
CA ALA A 27 0.63 -4.13 8.96
C ALA A 27 0.14 -2.68 8.88
N GLY A 28 1.03 -1.70 9.15
CA GLY A 28 0.75 -0.28 8.99
C GLY A 28 0.57 0.19 7.53
N PHE A 29 0.94 -0.63 6.53
CA PHE A 29 0.70 -0.28 5.13
C PHE A 29 -0.78 -0.39 4.76
N SER A 30 -1.24 0.58 3.99
CA SER A 30 -2.59 0.55 3.41
C SER A 30 -2.62 -0.41 2.24
N ARG A 31 -3.73 -1.16 2.13
CA ARG A 31 -3.96 -2.16 1.08
C ARG A 31 -5.36 -1.97 0.51
N TYR A 32 -5.43 -1.83 -0.81
CA TYR A 32 -6.67 -1.68 -1.55
C TYR A 32 -6.79 -2.78 -2.58
N GLU A 33 -7.98 -3.35 -2.68
CA GLU A 33 -8.34 -4.27 -3.74
C GLU A 33 -9.21 -3.56 -4.77
N VAL A 34 -8.83 -3.69 -6.04
CA VAL A 34 -9.53 -3.10 -7.18
C VAL A 34 -9.97 -4.25 -8.10
N THR A 35 -11.27 -4.31 -8.37
CA THR A 35 -11.90 -5.34 -9.20
C THR A 35 -12.95 -4.72 -10.11
N GLY A 36 -13.16 -5.32 -11.28
CA GLY A 36 -14.16 -4.88 -12.25
C GLY A 36 -13.62 -4.88 -13.68
N PRO A 37 -14.52 -4.79 -14.68
CA PRO A 37 -14.13 -4.87 -16.10
C PRO A 37 -13.18 -3.73 -16.51
N ASP A 38 -13.33 -2.54 -15.92
CA ASP A 38 -12.52 -1.36 -16.26
C ASP A 38 -11.29 -1.16 -15.36
N ALA A 39 -10.98 -2.13 -14.47
CA ALA A 39 -9.92 -1.98 -13.47
C ALA A 39 -8.57 -1.64 -14.10
N ALA A 40 -8.19 -2.39 -15.14
CA ALA A 40 -6.94 -2.15 -15.85
C ALA A 40 -6.89 -0.75 -16.48
N ALA A 41 -7.95 -0.34 -17.18
CA ALA A 41 -8.01 0.97 -17.83
C ALA A 41 -7.95 2.13 -16.83
N TRP A 42 -8.59 1.98 -15.66
CA TRP A 42 -8.51 2.98 -14.60
C TRP A 42 -7.11 3.04 -13.97
N LEU A 43 -6.50 1.89 -13.70
CA LEU A 43 -5.14 1.81 -13.13
C LEU A 43 -4.09 2.38 -14.10
N ASP A 44 -4.25 2.16 -15.40
CA ASP A 44 -3.36 2.69 -16.45
C ASP A 44 -3.36 4.23 -16.49
N ARG A 45 -4.50 4.85 -16.15
CA ARG A 45 -4.60 6.31 -16.00
C ARG A 45 -4.05 6.84 -14.68
N LEU A 46 -4.04 5.99 -13.65
CA LEU A 46 -3.62 6.37 -12.31
C LEU A 46 -2.09 6.34 -12.15
N PHE A 47 -1.45 5.32 -12.72
CA PHE A 47 -0.02 5.07 -12.56
C PHE A 47 0.79 5.52 -13.77
N ALA A 48 1.98 6.05 -13.51
CA ALA A 48 2.95 6.32 -14.54
C ALA A 48 3.66 5.02 -14.94
N GLY A 49 3.48 4.60 -16.20
CA GLY A 49 4.17 3.48 -16.80
C GLY A 49 3.30 2.23 -16.98
N ALA A 50 3.87 1.22 -17.66
CA ALA A 50 3.14 0.02 -18.04
C ALA A 50 2.75 -0.83 -16.82
N LEU A 51 1.47 -1.22 -16.78
CA LEU A 51 0.94 -2.11 -15.76
C LEU A 51 1.72 -3.44 -15.67
N PRO A 52 1.75 -4.09 -14.48
CA PRO A 52 2.32 -5.43 -14.36
C PRO A 52 1.48 -6.46 -15.14
N ALA A 53 2.18 -7.41 -15.76
CA ALA A 53 1.55 -8.59 -16.34
C ALA A 53 0.86 -9.44 -15.26
N PRO A 54 -0.08 -10.32 -15.61
CA PRO A 54 -0.70 -11.26 -14.69
C PRO A 54 0.31 -12.00 -13.80
N GLY A 55 0.05 -12.05 -12.49
CA GLY A 55 0.92 -12.68 -11.49
C GLY A 55 2.19 -11.88 -11.15
N ARG A 56 2.33 -10.64 -11.63
CA ARG A 56 3.50 -9.80 -11.39
C ARG A 56 3.18 -8.60 -10.51
N ILE A 57 4.19 -8.16 -9.77
CA ILE A 57 4.19 -6.99 -8.91
C ILE A 57 5.21 -5.98 -9.44
N LYS A 58 4.88 -4.69 -9.37
CA LYS A 58 5.77 -3.59 -9.77
C LYS A 58 5.64 -2.41 -8.82
N LEU A 59 6.72 -1.65 -8.70
CA LEU A 59 6.65 -0.29 -8.19
C LEU A 59 5.97 0.58 -9.26
N ALA A 60 4.96 1.33 -8.84
CA ALA A 60 4.05 2.07 -9.69
C ALA A 60 3.95 3.53 -9.17
N PRO A 61 4.69 4.47 -9.76
CA PRO A 61 4.63 5.88 -9.40
C PRO A 61 3.28 6.49 -9.79
N THR A 62 2.80 7.44 -9.01
CA THR A 62 1.62 8.27 -9.30
C THR A 62 2.05 9.71 -9.51
N LEU A 63 1.44 10.38 -10.49
CA LEU A 63 1.76 11.77 -10.83
C LEU A 63 0.56 12.68 -10.55
N GLY A 64 0.85 13.93 -10.22
CA GLY A 64 -0.13 15.00 -10.17
C GLY A 64 -0.47 15.50 -11.57
N HIS A 65 -1.53 16.32 -11.67
CA HIS A 65 -1.87 17.02 -12.91
C HIS A 65 -0.76 17.95 -13.41
N ASP A 66 0.14 18.38 -12.51
CA ASP A 66 1.34 19.16 -12.80
C ASP A 66 2.54 18.30 -13.24
N GLY A 67 2.34 16.98 -13.43
CA GLY A 67 3.38 16.04 -13.82
C GLY A 67 4.38 15.69 -12.71
N ARG A 68 4.19 16.22 -11.49
CA ARG A 68 5.09 15.96 -10.36
C ARG A 68 4.75 14.65 -9.66
N LEU A 69 5.77 13.97 -9.13
CA LEU A 69 5.61 12.76 -8.34
C LEU A 69 4.75 13.02 -7.10
N LYS A 70 3.66 12.25 -6.96
CA LYS A 70 2.76 12.32 -5.80
C LYS A 70 3.00 11.18 -4.82
N GLY A 71 3.48 10.04 -5.31
CA GLY A 71 3.87 8.91 -4.49
C GLY A 71 4.25 7.72 -5.32
N ASP A 72 4.92 6.78 -4.69
CA ASP A 72 5.27 5.47 -5.21
C ASP A 72 4.46 4.41 -4.47
N LEU A 73 3.70 3.64 -5.23
CA LEU A 73 2.86 2.56 -4.70
C LEU A 73 3.32 1.24 -5.28
N THR A 74 2.93 0.16 -4.64
CA THR A 74 3.16 -1.18 -5.17
C THR A 74 1.86 -1.68 -5.79
N LEU A 75 1.91 -2.01 -7.08
CA LEU A 75 0.78 -2.56 -7.81
C LEU A 75 1.03 -4.03 -8.11
N PHE A 76 0.07 -4.87 -7.74
CA PHE A 76 0.09 -6.30 -8.01
C PHE A 76 -1.11 -6.68 -8.89
N ASN A 77 -0.81 -7.32 -10.03
CA ASN A 77 -1.82 -7.93 -10.88
C ASN A 77 -1.95 -9.40 -10.50
N ARG A 78 -3.09 -9.83 -9.94
CA ARG A 78 -3.30 -11.23 -9.56
C ARG A 78 -3.54 -12.15 -10.76
N GLY A 79 -3.91 -11.60 -11.91
CA GLY A 79 -4.20 -12.35 -13.13
C GLY A 79 -5.62 -12.91 -13.22
N ASP A 80 -6.43 -12.75 -12.17
CA ASP A 80 -7.83 -13.20 -12.08
C ASP A 80 -8.84 -12.04 -12.20
N GLY A 81 -8.39 -10.87 -12.70
CA GLY A 81 -9.18 -9.64 -12.72
C GLY A 81 -9.11 -8.82 -11.42
N THR A 82 -8.35 -9.30 -10.43
CA THR A 82 -8.12 -8.59 -9.16
C THR A 82 -6.76 -7.91 -9.14
N TRP A 83 -6.75 -6.68 -8.63
CA TRP A 83 -5.52 -5.87 -8.50
C TRP A 83 -5.37 -5.41 -7.06
N TRP A 84 -4.15 -5.44 -6.55
CA TRP A 84 -3.83 -4.91 -5.23
C TRP A 84 -2.93 -3.69 -5.34
N ILE A 85 -3.30 -2.64 -4.61
CA ILE A 85 -2.49 -1.44 -4.42
C ILE A 85 -2.03 -1.42 -2.97
N VAL A 86 -0.72 -1.34 -2.75
CA VAL A 86 -0.11 -1.27 -1.42
C VAL A 86 0.70 0.02 -1.31
N GLY A 87 0.49 0.77 -0.24
CA GLY A 87 1.08 2.09 -0.05
C GLY A 87 1.26 2.47 1.41
N SER A 88 2.15 3.45 1.65
CA SER A 88 2.37 3.97 3.00
C SER A 88 1.09 4.57 3.58
N TYR A 89 0.93 4.46 4.90
CA TYR A 89 -0.24 4.95 5.64
C TYR A 89 -0.57 6.43 5.35
N TYR A 90 0.45 7.26 5.11
CA TYR A 90 0.27 8.68 4.80
C TYR A 90 -0.54 8.94 3.51
N LEU A 91 -0.52 8.02 2.54
CA LEU A 91 -1.34 8.14 1.33
C LEU A 91 -2.82 7.86 1.61
N ARG A 92 -3.16 7.14 2.69
CA ARG A 92 -4.56 6.90 3.11
C ARG A 92 -5.31 8.20 3.37
N GLN A 93 -4.72 9.09 4.17
CA GLN A 93 -5.33 10.36 4.54
C GLN A 93 -5.43 11.32 3.34
N ARG A 94 -4.45 11.30 2.41
CA ARG A 94 -4.54 12.07 1.16
C ARG A 94 -5.58 11.53 0.16
N HIS A 95 -5.87 10.23 0.17
CA HIS A 95 -6.98 9.66 -0.59
C HIS A 95 -8.34 9.97 0.05
N GLU A 96 -8.41 10.13 1.37
CA GLU A 96 -9.63 10.44 2.14
C GLU A 96 -9.95 11.96 2.17
N GLU A 97 -8.96 12.85 2.37
CA GLU A 97 -9.16 14.31 2.56
C GLU A 97 -9.28 15.11 1.26
N ALA A 98 -8.65 14.67 0.16
CA ALA A 98 -8.79 15.38 -1.10
C ALA A 98 -10.19 15.23 -1.70
N GLY A 99 -10.91 14.16 -1.31
CA GLY A 99 -12.05 13.64 -2.05
C GLY A 99 -11.64 13.30 -3.49
N PRO A 100 -12.09 12.18 -4.08
CA PRO A 100 -12.03 12.09 -5.52
C PRO A 100 -12.84 13.28 -6.09
N PRO A 101 -12.29 14.20 -6.93
CA PRO A 101 -13.15 15.08 -7.73
C PRO A 101 -14.16 14.19 -8.44
N SER A 102 -15.38 14.65 -8.75
CA SER A 102 -16.47 13.77 -9.25
C SER A 102 -16.06 12.77 -10.37
N LYS A 103 -15.05 13.13 -11.17
CA LYS A 103 -14.34 12.34 -12.19
C LYS A 103 -13.42 11.19 -11.69
N TRP A 104 -13.18 11.06 -10.39
CA TRP A 104 -12.22 10.15 -9.75
C TRP A 104 -12.91 9.20 -8.77
N LYS A 105 -14.25 9.21 -8.74
CA LYS A 105 -14.99 8.09 -8.14
C LYS A 105 -14.65 6.85 -8.97
N PRO A 106 -14.04 5.81 -8.37
CA PRO A 106 -13.80 4.60 -9.11
C PRO A 106 -15.15 4.07 -9.60
N PRO A 107 -15.30 3.68 -10.89
CA PRO A 107 -16.56 3.14 -11.40
C PRO A 107 -16.86 1.72 -10.86
N MET A 108 -16.12 1.28 -9.85
CA MET A 108 -16.01 -0.10 -9.42
C MET A 108 -15.68 -0.21 -7.93
N ARG A 109 -15.69 -1.44 -7.41
CA ARG A 109 -15.49 -1.70 -5.99
C ARG A 109 -14.02 -1.59 -5.61
N ILE A 110 -13.66 -0.49 -4.93
CA ILE A 110 -12.41 -0.41 -4.17
C ILE A 110 -12.73 -0.79 -2.72
N SER A 111 -12.22 -1.93 -2.28
CA SER A 111 -12.36 -2.33 -0.87
C SER A 111 -11.03 -2.09 -0.18
N ALA A 112 -11.02 -1.29 0.88
CA ALA A 112 -9.90 -1.29 1.82
C ALA A 112 -9.81 -2.70 2.41
N LEU A 113 -8.67 -3.38 2.21
CA LEU A 113 -8.46 -4.72 2.75
C LEU A 113 -8.09 -4.59 4.24
N LEU A 114 -9.02 -4.07 5.04
CA LEU A 114 -8.96 -4.07 6.50
C LEU A 114 -9.29 -5.48 7.00
N ARG A 115 -8.37 -6.43 6.80
CA ARG A 115 -8.48 -7.73 7.47
C ARG A 115 -7.59 -7.76 8.70
N GLY A 116 -8.23 -7.40 9.81
CA GLY A 116 -7.73 -7.51 11.18
C GLY A 116 -8.86 -7.42 12.20
N SER A 117 -9.52 -8.56 12.44
CA SER A 117 -10.35 -8.88 13.63
C SER A 117 -11.67 -8.10 13.84
N ARG A 118 -12.82 -8.74 13.54
CA ARG A 118 -13.97 -8.59 14.44
C ARG A 118 -13.52 -9.12 15.80
N ARG A 119 -13.14 -8.25 16.74
CA ARG A 119 -13.03 -8.66 18.13
C ARG A 119 -14.45 -8.98 18.57
N THR A 120 -14.76 -10.24 18.82
CA THR A 120 -15.83 -10.55 19.77
C THR A 120 -15.41 -9.90 21.10
N PRO A 121 -16.29 -9.16 21.80
CA PRO A 121 -15.97 -8.61 23.10
C PRO A 121 -15.45 -9.73 24.01
N ARG A 122 -14.28 -9.55 24.60
CA ARG A 122 -13.78 -10.49 25.62
C ARG A 122 -14.63 -10.26 26.87
N PRO A 123 -15.23 -11.29 27.48
CA PRO A 123 -15.95 -11.13 28.74
C PRO A 123 -15.00 -10.59 29.82
N PRO A 124 -15.50 -9.77 30.76
CA PRO A 124 -14.68 -9.25 31.85
C PRO A 124 -14.11 -10.41 32.68
N PRO A 125 -12.92 -10.25 33.29
CA PRO A 125 -12.38 -11.27 34.18
C PRO A 125 -13.33 -11.48 35.38
N PRO A 126 -13.43 -12.72 35.89
CA PRO A 126 -14.20 -12.97 37.11
C PRO A 126 -13.63 -12.16 38.27
N VAL A 127 -14.53 -11.64 39.10
CA VAL A 127 -14.22 -10.88 40.33
C VAL A 127 -13.62 -11.80 41.38
#